data_AF-A0A7S3PWQ8-F1
#
_entry.id   AF-A0A7S3PWQ8-F1
#
_cell.length_a   1.000
_cell.length_b   1.000
_cell.length_c   1.000
_cell.angle_alpha   90.00
_cell.angle_beta   90.00
_cell.angle_gamma   90.00
#
_symmetry.space_group_name_H-M   'P 1'
#
loop_
_entity.id
_entity.type
_entity.pdbx_description
1 polymer ?
#
loop_
_entity_poly.entity_id
_entity_poly.type
_entity_poly.pdbx_seq_one_letter_code
_entity_poly.pdbx_strand_id
1 'polypeptide(L)'
;PGNELPINIGVSHGTSMLLGIFSMSTKKASRRRELIRRTYLYNDSRVCSLQEYQKQSLESPHQRICQIPYTFVIGAGKLSRPQDHDDDEPLLLETDQNGAVEIDCTYLNIKENMEKGKSTTYLKYATSVAKISGLDFIAKIDDDTVMSMPLLLEFIDNELPPTPFNRRIYGGSFVPSRELQHIYAQGQFYFMSIDLADYVANSISATER
;
A
#
# COMPACT_ATOMS: atom_id res chain seq x y z
N PRO A 1 -6.90 -26.73 -11.28
CA PRO A 1 -6.12 -27.39 -10.21
C PRO A 1 -4.90 -26.53 -9.88
N GLY A 2 -5.08 -25.63 -8.92
CA GLY A 2 -4.15 -24.55 -8.61
C GLY A 2 -2.89 -25.06 -7.92
N ASN A 3 -1.73 -24.58 -8.39
CA ASN A 3 -0.49 -24.63 -7.65
C ASN A 3 -0.60 -23.65 -6.48
N GLU A 4 -1.06 -24.13 -5.32
CA GLU A 4 -0.85 -23.42 -4.07
C GLU A 4 0.66 -23.37 -3.83
N LEU A 5 1.22 -22.15 -3.81
CA LEU A 5 2.62 -21.94 -3.42
C LEU A 5 2.79 -22.46 -1.97
N PRO A 6 3.88 -23.19 -1.68
CA PRO A 6 4.08 -23.75 -0.35
C PRO A 6 4.18 -22.62 0.66
N ILE A 7 3.22 -22.58 1.58
CA ILE A 7 3.32 -21.75 2.79
C ILE A 7 4.50 -22.33 3.57
N ASN A 8 5.60 -21.58 3.66
CA ASN A 8 6.78 -21.95 4.44
C ASN A 8 6.43 -21.89 5.95
N ILE A 9 5.76 -22.93 6.44
CA ILE A 9 5.47 -23.11 7.86
C ILE A 9 6.80 -23.45 8.55
N GLY A 10 7.42 -22.49 9.25
CA GLY A 10 8.55 -22.74 10.14
C GLY A 10 9.73 -21.77 10.05
N VAL A 11 9.77 -20.85 9.09
CA VAL A 11 10.78 -19.78 9.08
C VAL A 11 10.18 -18.55 9.77
N SER A 12 10.63 -18.27 10.99
CA SER A 12 10.32 -16.99 11.65
C SER A 12 10.92 -15.87 10.79
N HIS A 13 10.05 -15.03 10.22
CA HIS A 13 10.44 -13.81 9.54
C HIS A 13 9.97 -12.60 10.34
N GLY A 14 10.66 -11.47 10.17
CA GLY A 14 10.19 -10.19 10.71
C GLY A 14 8.90 -9.74 10.01
N THR A 15 8.07 -8.99 10.72
CA THR A 15 6.85 -8.39 10.19
C THR A 15 7.19 -7.37 9.10
N SER A 16 6.40 -7.36 8.02
CA SER A 16 6.62 -6.49 6.86
C SER A 16 5.35 -5.74 6.45
N MET A 17 5.50 -4.48 6.02
CA MET A 17 4.38 -3.57 5.76
C MET A 17 4.56 -2.82 4.44
N LEU A 18 3.66 -3.04 3.49
CA LEU A 18 3.62 -2.25 2.26
C LEU A 18 3.03 -0.87 2.51
N LEU A 19 3.81 0.19 2.32
CA LEU A 19 3.39 1.58 2.50
C LEU A 19 2.98 2.22 1.17
N GLY A 20 1.69 2.44 0.97
CA GLY A 20 1.15 3.24 -0.13
C GLY A 20 1.09 4.72 0.22
N ILE A 21 1.88 5.54 -0.47
CA ILE A 21 1.92 6.99 -0.27
C ILE A 21 1.06 7.67 -1.33
N PHE A 22 -0.11 8.17 -0.93
CA PHE A 22 -1.11 8.69 -1.86
C PHE A 22 -0.66 10.04 -2.41
N SER A 23 -0.49 10.12 -3.73
CA SER A 23 0.03 11.30 -4.42
C SER A 23 -0.66 11.52 -5.76
N MET A 24 -0.36 12.61 -6.45
CA MET A 24 -0.97 12.98 -7.74
C MET A 24 0.10 13.34 -8.78
N SER A 25 -0.27 13.39 -10.06
CA SER A 25 0.65 13.78 -11.14
C SER A 25 0.84 15.29 -11.30
N THR A 26 0.49 16.08 -10.28
CA THR A 26 0.66 17.54 -10.31
C THR A 26 2.10 17.92 -9.98
N LYS A 27 2.55 19.09 -10.45
CA LYS A 27 3.88 19.64 -10.08
C LYS A 27 4.05 19.80 -8.56
N LYS A 28 2.98 20.13 -7.84
CA LYS A 28 2.99 20.26 -6.37
C LYS A 28 3.24 18.91 -5.71
N ALA A 29 2.50 17.88 -6.12
CA ALA A 29 2.64 16.53 -5.61
C ALA A 29 4.02 15.91 -5.98
N SER A 30 4.52 16.15 -7.19
CA SER A 30 5.89 15.76 -7.57
C SER A 30 6.96 16.35 -6.63
N ARG A 31 6.84 17.63 -6.24
CA ARG A 31 7.73 18.23 -5.23
C ARG A 31 7.60 17.59 -3.85
N ARG A 32 6.39 17.17 -3.45
CA ARG A 32 6.15 16.45 -2.19
C ARG A 32 6.82 15.08 -2.20
N ARG A 33 6.65 14.30 -3.29
CA ARG A 33 7.34 13.01 -3.44
C ARG A 33 8.85 13.15 -3.32
N GLU A 34 9.43 14.16 -3.98
CA GLU A 34 10.86 14.42 -3.87
C GLU A 34 11.30 14.77 -2.44
N LEU A 35 10.52 15.57 -1.73
CA LEU A 35 10.78 15.89 -0.33
C LEU A 35 10.69 14.63 0.54
N ILE A 36 9.69 13.78 0.34
CA ILE A 36 9.48 12.53 1.06
C ILE A 36 10.67 11.58 0.86
N ARG A 37 11.14 11.41 -0.39
CA ARG A 37 12.33 10.61 -0.72
C ARG A 37 13.58 11.05 0.01
N ARG A 38 13.76 12.38 0.14
CA ARG A 38 14.94 12.98 0.80
C ARG A 38 14.83 13.08 2.31
N THR A 39 13.66 12.78 2.88
CA THR A 39 13.39 12.94 4.31
C THR A 39 13.14 11.57 4.94
N TYR A 40 11.87 11.23 5.21
CA TYR A 40 11.59 10.06 6.02
C TYR A 40 11.78 8.73 5.28
N LEU A 41 11.83 8.70 3.94
CA LEU A 41 12.22 7.49 3.21
C LEU A 41 13.74 7.34 3.05
N TYR A 42 14.52 8.34 3.47
CA TYR A 42 15.97 8.34 3.31
C TYR A 42 16.65 7.59 4.47
N ASN A 43 17.72 6.85 4.15
CA ASN A 43 18.74 6.41 5.10
C ASN A 43 18.36 5.34 6.13
N ASP A 44 17.41 4.45 5.82
CA ASP A 44 17.25 3.16 6.52
C ASP A 44 17.15 2.04 5.48
N SER A 45 18.03 1.03 5.55
CA SER A 45 18.09 -0.08 4.59
C SER A 45 16.87 -1.00 4.66
N ARG A 46 16.07 -0.91 5.72
CA ARG A 46 14.81 -1.64 5.88
C ARG A 46 13.64 -0.97 5.16
N VAL A 47 13.84 0.24 4.62
CA VAL A 47 12.85 0.96 3.79
C VAL A 47 13.35 0.96 2.34
N CYS A 48 12.54 0.48 1.41
CA CYS A 48 12.93 0.37 0.00
C CYS A 48 11.73 0.60 -0.93
N SER A 49 11.97 0.87 -2.22
CA SER A 49 10.86 0.93 -3.18
C SER A 49 10.23 -0.46 -3.36
N LEU A 50 8.96 -0.50 -3.73
CA LEU A 50 8.26 -1.76 -3.97
C LEU A 50 8.94 -2.61 -5.05
N GLN A 51 9.47 -1.96 -6.09
CA GLN A 51 10.22 -2.64 -7.15
C GLN A 51 11.48 -3.34 -6.60
N GLU A 52 12.23 -2.66 -5.73
CA GLU A 52 13.43 -3.24 -5.10
C GLU A 52 13.06 -4.39 -4.15
N TYR A 53 11.96 -4.26 -3.41
CA TYR A 53 11.45 -5.34 -2.57
C TYR A 53 11.08 -6.58 -3.39
N GLN A 54 10.35 -6.41 -4.49
CA GLN A 54 9.98 -7.50 -5.38
C GLN A 54 11.21 -8.18 -5.98
N LYS A 55 12.22 -7.39 -6.37
CA LYS A 55 13.51 -7.91 -6.84
C LYS A 55 14.20 -8.74 -5.76
N GLN A 56 14.30 -8.25 -4.52
CA GLN A 56 14.88 -9.00 -3.39
C GLN A 56 14.10 -10.28 -3.09
N SER A 57 12.77 -10.24 -3.13
CA SER A 57 11.90 -11.41 -2.93
C SER A 57 12.12 -12.50 -3.99
N LEU A 58 12.50 -12.15 -5.22
CA LEU A 58 12.75 -13.10 -6.30
C LEU A 58 14.21 -13.58 -6.32
N GLU A 59 15.16 -12.67 -6.22
CA GLU A 59 16.58 -12.95 -6.42
C GLU A 59 17.30 -13.42 -5.14
N SER A 60 16.83 -13.00 -3.96
CA SER A 60 17.53 -13.24 -2.69
C SER A 60 16.57 -13.31 -1.48
N PRO A 61 15.58 -14.24 -1.49
CA PRO A 61 14.51 -14.28 -0.48
C PRO A 61 15.02 -14.45 0.96
N HIS A 62 16.17 -15.11 1.16
CA HIS A 62 16.77 -15.32 2.49
C HIS A 62 17.66 -14.17 2.97
N GLN A 63 17.91 -13.17 2.13
CA GLN A 63 18.76 -12.00 2.45
C GLN A 63 17.97 -10.69 2.38
N ARG A 64 16.63 -10.77 2.41
CA ARG A 64 15.76 -9.61 2.35
C ARG A 64 15.93 -8.76 3.62
N ILE A 65 16.44 -7.55 3.44
CA ILE A 65 16.62 -6.56 4.53
C ILE A 65 15.40 -5.65 4.62
N CYS A 66 14.72 -5.41 3.49
CA CYS A 66 13.59 -4.50 3.43
C CYS A 66 12.37 -5.04 4.20
N GLN A 67 11.89 -4.28 5.18
CA GLN A 67 10.68 -4.52 5.97
C GLN A 67 9.52 -3.62 5.53
N ILE A 68 9.80 -2.40 5.07
CA ILE A 68 8.81 -1.44 4.59
C ILE A 68 9.07 -1.14 3.10
N PRO A 69 8.53 -1.94 2.18
CA PRO A 69 8.41 -1.50 0.79
C PRO A 69 7.44 -0.33 0.70
N TYR A 70 7.81 0.71 -0.06
CA TYR A 70 6.92 1.84 -0.35
C TYR A 70 6.62 1.98 -1.84
N THR A 71 5.50 2.60 -2.16
CA THR A 71 5.17 3.09 -3.50
C THR A 71 4.34 4.35 -3.43
N PHE A 72 4.54 5.29 -4.35
CA PHE A 72 3.66 6.43 -4.53
C PHE A 72 2.45 6.04 -5.40
N VAL A 73 1.25 6.15 -4.84
CA VAL A 73 0.02 5.70 -5.47
C VAL A 73 -0.64 6.86 -6.20
N ILE A 74 -0.81 6.72 -7.52
CA ILE A 74 -1.32 7.77 -8.41
C ILE A 74 -2.50 7.22 -9.22
N GLY A 75 -3.63 7.93 -9.26
CA GLY A 75 -4.70 7.65 -10.22
C GLY A 75 -4.27 8.18 -11.60
N ALA A 76 -3.90 7.29 -12.51
CA ALA A 76 -3.30 7.66 -13.79
C ALA A 76 -4.29 7.58 -14.97
N GLY A 77 -5.49 7.07 -14.73
CA GLY A 77 -6.54 6.97 -15.74
C GLY A 77 -6.96 8.33 -16.30
N LYS A 78 -7.27 8.36 -17.60
CA LYS A 78 -7.85 9.53 -18.26
C LYS A 78 -9.20 9.89 -17.63
N LEU A 79 -9.73 11.08 -17.93
CA LEU A 79 -11.03 11.56 -17.41
C LEU A 79 -12.22 10.63 -17.68
N SER A 80 -12.11 9.75 -18.69
CA SER A 80 -13.10 8.73 -19.05
C SER A 80 -13.04 7.46 -18.21
N ARG A 81 -11.96 7.23 -17.44
CA ARG A 81 -11.85 6.07 -16.56
C ARG A 81 -12.80 6.22 -15.36
N PRO A 82 -13.31 5.10 -14.82
CA PRO A 82 -14.12 5.12 -13.61
C PRO A 82 -13.31 5.58 -12.40
N GLN A 83 -14.02 5.95 -11.33
CA GLN A 83 -13.43 6.38 -10.06
C GLN A 83 -12.90 5.20 -9.22
N ASP A 84 -13.50 4.03 -9.39
CA ASP A 84 -13.07 2.76 -8.82
C ASP A 84 -12.83 1.74 -9.93
N HIS A 85 -12.01 0.73 -9.67
CA HIS A 85 -11.67 -0.32 -10.62
C HIS A 85 -12.62 -1.51 -10.45
N ASP A 86 -13.84 -1.39 -11.00
CA ASP A 86 -14.86 -2.46 -11.01
C ASP A 86 -15.11 -3.02 -12.43
N ASP A 87 -14.19 -2.75 -13.36
CA ASP A 87 -14.22 -3.23 -14.73
C ASP A 87 -13.12 -4.27 -15.01
N ASP A 88 -13.16 -4.88 -16.20
CA ASP A 88 -12.23 -5.94 -16.62
C ASP A 88 -10.90 -5.40 -17.17
N GLU A 89 -10.68 -4.08 -17.11
CA GLU A 89 -9.45 -3.45 -17.60
C GLU A 89 -8.27 -3.76 -16.68
N PRO A 90 -7.01 -3.63 -17.14
CA PRO A 90 -5.85 -3.78 -16.27
C PRO A 90 -5.91 -2.83 -15.07
N LEU A 91 -5.54 -3.32 -13.89
CA LEU A 91 -5.54 -2.54 -12.66
C LEU A 91 -4.51 -1.40 -12.67
N LEU A 92 -3.43 -1.58 -13.43
CA LEU A 92 -2.29 -0.67 -13.51
C LEU A 92 -2.09 -0.12 -14.92
N LEU A 93 -1.45 1.05 -14.97
CA LEU A 93 -0.89 1.65 -16.17
C LEU A 93 0.64 1.73 -16.05
N GLU A 94 1.32 1.89 -17.19
CA GLU A 94 2.78 2.05 -17.20
C GLU A 94 3.24 3.48 -16.89
N THR A 95 2.37 4.46 -17.12
CA THR A 95 2.67 5.90 -17.04
C THR A 95 1.55 6.64 -16.33
N ASP A 96 1.83 7.88 -15.91
CA ASP A 96 0.81 8.81 -15.47
C ASP A 96 -0.08 9.32 -16.63
N GLN A 97 -1.08 10.14 -16.34
CA GLN A 97 -1.97 10.74 -17.34
C GLN A 97 -1.28 11.69 -18.33
N ASN A 98 -0.01 12.07 -18.09
CA ASN A 98 0.81 12.93 -18.95
C ASN A 98 1.90 12.14 -19.69
N GLY A 99 2.00 10.82 -19.50
CA GLY A 99 3.05 9.97 -20.06
C GLY A 99 4.37 9.99 -19.28
N ALA A 100 4.41 10.55 -18.07
CA ALA A 100 5.58 10.53 -17.20
C ALA A 100 5.68 9.22 -16.40
N VAL A 101 6.92 8.82 -16.11
CA VAL A 101 7.24 7.59 -15.37
C VAL A 101 8.23 7.91 -14.25
N GLU A 102 7.93 7.41 -13.06
CA GLU A 102 8.79 7.39 -11.88
C GLU A 102 8.85 5.94 -11.36
N ILE A 103 10.04 5.44 -11.07
CA ILE A 103 10.30 4.01 -10.79
C ILE A 103 9.64 3.49 -9.50
N ASP A 104 9.33 4.39 -8.58
CA ASP A 104 8.74 4.12 -7.26
C ASP A 104 7.27 4.57 -7.19
N CYS A 105 6.62 4.71 -8.35
CA CYS A 105 5.21 5.01 -8.47
C CYS A 105 4.41 3.79 -8.94
N THR A 106 3.21 3.63 -8.39
CA THR A 106 2.17 2.73 -8.86
C THR A 106 1.07 3.57 -9.50
N TYR A 107 0.86 3.38 -10.80
CA TYR A 107 -0.15 4.08 -11.58
C TYR A 107 -1.42 3.23 -11.68
N LEU A 108 -2.45 3.59 -10.91
CA LEU A 108 -3.73 2.91 -10.92
C LEU A 108 -4.54 3.33 -12.14
N ASN A 109 -5.18 2.36 -12.81
CA ASN A 109 -6.02 2.61 -13.98
C ASN A 109 -7.43 3.11 -13.61
N ILE A 110 -7.47 4.17 -12.81
CA ILE A 110 -8.69 4.88 -12.39
C ILE A 110 -8.47 6.38 -12.57
N LYS A 111 -9.57 7.11 -12.70
CA LYS A 111 -9.53 8.57 -12.71
C LYS A 111 -9.10 9.10 -11.35
N GLU A 112 -8.07 9.95 -11.34
CA GLU A 112 -7.65 10.67 -10.13
C GLU A 112 -8.82 11.46 -9.52
N ASN A 113 -9.09 11.21 -8.24
CA ASN A 113 -10.26 11.73 -7.55
C ASN A 113 -10.04 11.94 -6.04
N MET A 114 -8.78 12.15 -5.64
CA MET A 114 -8.36 12.26 -4.25
C MET A 114 -8.59 10.94 -3.50
N GLU A 115 -9.77 10.78 -2.89
CA GLU A 115 -10.08 9.65 -1.98
C GLU A 115 -11.17 8.70 -2.53
N LYS A 116 -11.87 9.06 -3.61
CA LYS A 116 -13.07 8.32 -4.06
C LYS A 116 -12.72 7.11 -4.91
N GLY A 117 -12.30 6.00 -4.30
CA GLY A 117 -12.02 4.74 -5.00
C GLY A 117 -10.53 4.47 -5.22
N LYS A 118 -9.68 5.46 -4.97
CA LYS A 118 -8.23 5.26 -4.97
C LYS A 118 -7.77 4.31 -3.87
N SER A 119 -8.32 4.46 -2.66
CA SER A 119 -8.05 3.57 -1.52
C SER A 119 -8.44 2.13 -1.83
N THR A 120 -9.62 1.93 -2.41
CA THR A 120 -10.13 0.60 -2.73
C THR A 120 -9.34 -0.07 -3.85
N THR A 121 -9.07 0.66 -4.92
CA THR A 121 -8.24 0.19 -6.04
C THR A 121 -6.81 -0.11 -5.59
N TYR A 122 -6.24 0.73 -4.73
CA TYR A 122 -4.93 0.47 -4.11
C TYR A 122 -4.95 -0.81 -3.27
N LEU A 123 -5.96 -1.04 -2.43
CA LEU A 123 -6.07 -2.26 -1.64
C LEU A 123 -6.22 -3.51 -2.52
N LYS A 124 -6.97 -3.44 -3.63
CA LYS A 124 -7.03 -4.53 -4.64
C LYS A 124 -5.64 -4.85 -5.19
N TYR A 125 -4.86 -3.83 -5.54
CA TYR A 125 -3.50 -4.02 -6.04
C TYR A 125 -2.56 -4.55 -4.95
N ALA A 126 -2.53 -3.89 -3.80
CA ALA A 126 -1.61 -4.17 -2.71
C ALA A 126 -1.80 -5.59 -2.16
N THR A 127 -3.04 -6.08 -2.07
CA THR A 127 -3.33 -7.46 -1.65
C THR A 127 -2.79 -8.49 -2.64
N SER A 128 -2.89 -8.23 -3.95
CA SER A 128 -2.30 -9.10 -4.98
C SER A 128 -0.77 -9.20 -4.84
N VAL A 129 -0.11 -8.07 -4.60
CA VAL A 129 1.34 -8.02 -4.40
C VAL A 129 1.74 -8.69 -3.09
N ALA A 130 1.00 -8.42 -2.02
CA ALA A 130 1.28 -8.96 -0.70
C ALA A 130 1.19 -10.49 -0.65
N LYS A 131 0.21 -11.08 -1.33
CA LYS A 131 0.05 -12.53 -1.46
C LYS A 131 1.22 -13.18 -2.20
N ILE A 132 1.79 -12.52 -3.21
CA ILE A 132 2.91 -13.05 -4.00
C ILE A 132 4.24 -12.88 -3.26
N SER A 133 4.45 -11.72 -2.63
CA SER A 133 5.75 -11.35 -2.04
C SER A 133 5.88 -11.66 -0.54
N GLY A 134 4.84 -12.23 0.07
CA GLY A 134 4.84 -12.58 1.50
C GLY A 134 4.99 -11.35 2.40
N LEU A 135 4.18 -10.32 2.13
CA LEU A 135 4.02 -9.18 3.05
C LEU A 135 3.10 -9.56 4.21
N ASP A 136 3.02 -8.76 5.27
CA ASP A 136 2.11 -9.00 6.41
C ASP A 136 0.99 -7.96 6.52
N PHE A 137 1.33 -6.70 6.23
CA PHE A 137 0.41 -5.56 6.36
C PHE A 137 0.43 -4.68 5.11
N ILE A 138 -0.67 -3.98 4.89
CA ILE A 138 -0.83 -2.94 3.86
C ILE A 138 -1.20 -1.65 4.58
N ALA A 139 -0.46 -0.58 4.31
CA ALA A 139 -0.63 0.72 4.92
C ALA A 139 -0.85 1.81 3.87
N LYS A 140 -1.54 2.87 4.28
CA LYS A 140 -1.78 4.08 3.50
C LYS A 140 -1.34 5.29 4.29
N ILE A 141 -0.71 6.24 3.61
CA ILE A 141 -0.35 7.55 4.15
C ILE A 141 -0.56 8.63 3.07
N ASP A 142 -0.92 9.85 3.46
CA ASP A 142 -1.02 10.99 2.53
C ASP A 142 0.35 11.61 2.23
N ASP A 143 0.55 12.16 1.02
CA ASP A 143 1.81 12.83 0.63
C ASP A 143 2.08 14.19 1.33
N ASP A 144 1.17 14.64 2.21
CA ASP A 144 1.37 15.75 3.14
C ASP A 144 1.41 15.36 4.61
N THR A 145 1.57 14.08 4.90
CA THR A 145 1.86 13.59 6.25
C THR A 145 3.35 13.31 6.43
N VAL A 146 3.88 13.63 7.61
CA VAL A 146 5.25 13.29 8.02
C VAL A 146 5.21 12.07 8.92
N MET A 147 6.07 11.08 8.65
CA MET A 147 6.18 9.85 9.42
C MET A 147 7.60 9.69 9.97
N SER A 148 7.72 9.27 11.23
CA SER A 148 9.02 8.85 11.77
C SER A 148 9.25 7.38 11.44
N MET A 149 10.06 7.09 10.41
CA MET A 149 10.37 5.71 10.04
C MET A 149 11.03 4.90 11.16
N PRO A 150 11.94 5.45 11.99
CA PRO A 150 12.48 4.70 13.13
C PRO A 150 11.40 4.22 14.11
N LEU A 151 10.43 5.10 14.44
CA LEU A 151 9.34 4.75 15.35
C LEU A 151 8.35 3.78 14.70
N LEU A 152 8.10 3.91 13.39
CA LEU A 152 7.25 2.96 12.66
C LEU A 152 7.89 1.58 12.60
N LEU A 153 9.20 1.49 12.37
CA LEU A 153 9.94 0.23 12.36
C LEU A 153 9.95 -0.40 13.76
N GLU A 154 10.19 0.38 14.82
CA GLU A 154 10.08 -0.09 16.20
C GLU A 154 8.67 -0.63 16.53
N PHE A 155 7.63 0.07 16.08
CA PHE A 155 6.25 -0.39 16.20
C PHE A 155 6.01 -1.71 15.45
N ILE A 156 6.49 -1.83 14.20
CA ILE A 156 6.36 -3.06 13.42
C ILE A 156 7.08 -4.23 14.10
N ASP A 157 8.29 -4.02 14.60
CA ASP A 157 9.12 -5.05 15.21
C ASP A 157 8.56 -5.53 16.57
N ASN A 158 7.95 -4.62 17.36
CA ASN A 158 7.55 -4.90 18.73
C ASN A 158 6.05 -5.17 18.92
N GLU A 159 5.19 -4.57 18.10
CA GLU A 159 3.73 -4.55 18.35
C GLU A 159 2.92 -5.33 17.29
N LEU A 160 3.49 -5.54 16.10
CA LEU A 160 2.77 -6.22 15.02
C LEU A 160 3.20 -7.68 14.88
N PRO A 161 2.29 -8.65 15.06
CA PRO A 161 2.62 -10.04 14.82
C PRO A 161 2.81 -10.30 13.32
N PRO A 162 3.70 -11.22 12.90
CA PRO A 162 3.80 -11.63 11.50
C PRO A 162 2.72 -12.67 11.14
N THR A 163 2.60 -12.99 9.86
CA THR A 163 1.81 -14.12 9.36
C THR A 163 2.25 -15.43 10.00
N PRO A 164 1.33 -16.32 10.44
CA PRO A 164 -0.12 -16.28 10.28
C PRO A 164 -0.91 -15.66 11.45
N PHE A 165 -0.25 -14.96 12.36
CA PHE A 165 -0.86 -14.44 13.59
C PHE A 165 -1.46 -13.02 13.42
N ASN A 166 -1.14 -12.33 12.32
CA ASN A 166 -1.66 -11.03 11.90
C ASN A 166 -3.07 -11.09 11.30
N ARG A 167 -4.08 -11.60 12.03
CA ARG A 167 -5.43 -11.75 11.46
C ARG A 167 -6.36 -10.62 11.89
N ARG A 168 -7.12 -10.06 10.93
CA ARG A 168 -8.17 -9.05 11.16
C ARG A 168 -7.69 -7.82 11.94
N ILE A 169 -6.46 -7.40 11.72
CA ILE A 169 -5.88 -6.23 12.38
C ILE A 169 -6.17 -5.01 11.52
N TYR A 170 -6.73 -3.98 12.14
CA TYR A 170 -6.89 -2.65 11.58
C TYR A 170 -6.34 -1.63 12.58
N GLY A 171 -5.41 -0.79 12.14
CA GLY A 171 -4.81 0.23 12.99
C GLY A 171 -4.67 1.57 12.29
N GLY A 172 -4.61 2.64 13.06
CA GLY A 172 -4.49 4.00 12.57
C GLY A 172 -5.06 5.02 13.56
N SER A 173 -5.19 6.27 13.11
CA SER A 173 -5.84 7.32 13.90
C SER A 173 -7.36 7.24 13.75
N PHE A 174 -8.06 6.73 14.75
CA PHE A 174 -9.51 6.51 14.67
C PHE A 174 -10.32 7.76 15.02
N VAL A 175 -11.30 8.08 14.18
CA VAL A 175 -12.27 9.15 14.41
C VAL A 175 -13.69 8.64 14.23
N PRO A 176 -14.67 9.14 15.02
CA PRO A 176 -16.07 8.78 14.86
C PRO A 176 -16.71 9.54 13.69
N SER A 177 -17.42 8.84 12.82
CA SER A 177 -18.33 9.46 11.84
C SER A 177 -19.73 9.56 12.42
N ARG A 178 -20.25 10.78 12.58
CA ARG A 178 -21.64 11.00 13.05
C ARG A 178 -22.67 10.68 11.97
N GLU A 179 -22.30 10.85 10.70
CA GLU A 179 -23.18 10.60 9.56
C GLU A 179 -23.36 9.10 9.32
N LEU A 180 -22.26 8.35 9.34
CA LEU A 180 -22.25 6.92 9.02
C LEU A 180 -22.35 6.01 10.26
N GLN A 181 -22.40 6.60 11.47
CA GLN A 181 -22.48 5.90 12.76
C GLN A 181 -21.41 4.82 12.96
N HIS A 182 -20.23 5.01 12.38
CA HIS A 182 -19.10 4.09 12.49
C HIS A 182 -17.83 4.79 13.00
N ILE A 183 -16.83 4.01 13.35
CA ILE A 183 -15.47 4.47 13.62
C ILE A 183 -14.62 4.10 12.40
N TYR A 184 -13.82 5.04 11.90
CA TYR A 184 -12.93 4.80 10.77
C TYR A 184 -11.54 5.40 11.06
N ALA A 185 -10.50 4.85 10.44
CA ALA A 185 -9.17 5.45 10.53
C ALA A 185 -9.05 6.62 9.54
N GLN A 186 -8.61 7.78 10.02
CA GLN A 186 -8.43 8.97 9.21
C GLN A 186 -7.31 8.79 8.18
N GLY A 187 -7.44 9.49 7.05
CA GLY A 187 -6.55 9.36 5.88
C GLY A 187 -5.06 9.62 6.12
N GLN A 188 -4.68 10.24 7.25
CA GLN A 188 -3.30 10.57 7.59
C GLN A 188 -2.40 9.34 7.62
N PHE A 189 -2.79 8.29 8.33
CA PHE A 189 -2.10 6.99 8.33
C PHE A 189 -3.03 5.90 8.87
N TYR A 190 -3.12 4.80 8.13
CA TYR A 190 -3.76 3.57 8.61
C TYR A 190 -3.12 2.34 7.98
N PHE A 191 -3.29 1.18 8.61
CA PHE A 191 -2.80 -0.09 8.10
C PHE A 191 -3.77 -1.23 8.40
N MET A 192 -3.74 -2.27 7.58
CA MET A 192 -4.57 -3.46 7.69
C MET A 192 -3.72 -4.71 7.51
N SER A 193 -4.07 -5.79 8.21
CA SER A 193 -3.59 -7.11 7.84
C SER A 193 -4.10 -7.50 6.44
N ILE A 194 -3.37 -8.36 5.74
CA ILE A 194 -3.70 -8.72 4.36
C ILE A 194 -5.07 -9.39 4.25
N ASP A 195 -5.45 -10.24 5.21
CA ASP A 195 -6.76 -10.90 5.19
C ASP A 195 -7.91 -9.88 5.27
N LEU A 196 -7.73 -8.82 6.06
CA LEU A 196 -8.71 -7.74 6.18
C LEU A 196 -8.70 -6.84 4.94
N ALA A 197 -7.52 -6.47 4.45
CA ALA A 197 -7.38 -5.68 3.23
C ALA A 197 -8.01 -6.39 2.02
N ASP A 198 -7.83 -7.71 1.91
CA ASP A 198 -8.42 -8.55 0.85
C ASP A 198 -9.93 -8.60 0.95
N TYR A 199 -10.47 -8.74 2.16
CA TYR A 199 -11.91 -8.67 2.41
C TYR A 199 -12.49 -7.31 1.99
N VAL A 200 -11.87 -6.20 2.41
CA VAL A 200 -12.32 -4.84 2.06
C VAL A 200 -12.20 -4.56 0.57
N ALA A 201 -11.12 -5.03 -0.06
CA ALA A 201 -10.87 -4.80 -1.48
C ALA A 201 -11.84 -5.58 -2.39
N ASN A 202 -12.15 -6.82 -2.04
CA ASN A 202 -12.76 -7.79 -2.95
C ASN A 202 -14.16 -8.28 -2.52
N SER A 203 -14.56 -8.11 -1.25
CA SER A 203 -15.83 -8.66 -0.73
C SER A 203 -16.86 -7.59 -0.36
N ILE A 204 -16.46 -6.32 -0.24
CA ILE A 204 -17.36 -5.22 0.11
C ILE A 204 -17.62 -4.37 -1.13
N SER A 205 -18.90 -4.07 -1.42
CA SER A 205 -19.26 -3.22 -2.56
C SER A 205 -18.81 -1.77 -2.36
N ALA A 206 -18.71 -0.98 -3.43
CA ALA A 206 -18.40 0.45 -3.35
C ALA A 206 -19.36 1.25 -2.45
N THR A 207 -20.61 0.80 -2.30
CA THR A 207 -21.63 1.43 -1.45
C THR A 207 -21.57 1.03 0.03
N GLU A 208 -20.93 -0.10 0.34
CA GLU A 208 -20.80 -0.62 1.70
C GLU A 208 -19.44 -0.26 2.35
N ARG A 209 -18.53 0.34 1.57
CA ARG A 209 -17.22 0.84 1.99
C ARG A 209 -17.33 2.29 2.47
#